data_AF-A0A0T9PF68-F1
#
_entry.id   AF-A0A0T9PF68-F1
#
_cell.length_a   1.000
_cell.length_b   1.000
_cell.length_c   1.000
_cell.angle_alpha   90.00
_cell.angle_beta   90.00
_cell.angle_gamma   90.00
#
_symmetry.space_group_name_H-M   'P 1'
#
loop_
_entity.id
_entity.type
_entity.pdbx_description
1 polymer ?
#
loop_
_entity_poly.entity_id
_entity_poly.type
_entity_poly.pdbx_seq_one_letter_code
_entity_poly.pdbx_strand_id
1 'polypeptide(L)'
;MLSFFNLIFITPYKILLNRKNIILEIILIFCFFYQVSIGFNMIMEKNKRKVPLLYEGEWSNNFINKTKMVKEIKDSIIFQIKDNDKEITSEIVNVLNSPLYTGTLKLVGVLEHTDEASSIVILELNGKQNLYLEGDEVEAITIVKILKDRIIINENGGHYTLVIL
;
A
#
# COMPACT_ATOMS: atom_id res chain seq x y z
N MET A 1 -24.75 -51.81 -41.45
CA MET A 1 -24.72 -51.12 -40.13
C MET A 1 -24.21 -49.68 -40.19
N LEU A 2 -23.23 -49.32 -41.03
CA LEU A 2 -22.72 -47.92 -41.13
C LEU A 2 -23.79 -46.86 -41.47
N SER A 3 -24.78 -47.21 -42.31
CA SER A 3 -25.82 -46.26 -42.75
C SER A 3 -26.73 -45.77 -41.61
N PHE A 4 -27.08 -46.65 -40.67
CA PHE A 4 -27.91 -46.29 -39.51
C PHE A 4 -27.20 -45.32 -38.57
N PHE A 5 -25.90 -45.51 -38.33
CA PHE A 5 -25.11 -44.60 -37.50
C PHE A 5 -24.95 -43.23 -38.15
N ASN A 6 -24.73 -43.15 -39.47
CA ASN A 6 -24.70 -41.87 -40.17
C ASN A 6 -26.05 -41.15 -40.13
N LEU A 7 -27.17 -41.88 -40.25
CA LEU A 7 -28.50 -41.29 -40.18
C LEU A 7 -28.82 -40.77 -38.76
N ILE A 8 -28.42 -41.51 -37.72
CA ILE A 8 -28.50 -41.11 -36.30
C ILE A 8 -27.52 -39.99 -35.95
N PHE A 9 -26.41 -39.80 -36.66
CA PHE A 9 -25.51 -38.65 -36.43
C PHE A 9 -26.05 -37.37 -37.10
N ILE A 10 -26.63 -37.51 -38.29
CA ILE A 10 -27.13 -36.38 -39.09
C ILE A 10 -28.44 -35.81 -38.52
N THR A 11 -29.32 -36.64 -37.95
CA THR A 11 -30.62 -36.20 -37.40
C THR A 11 -30.50 -35.29 -36.16
N PRO A 12 -29.79 -35.65 -35.08
CA PRO A 12 -29.63 -34.79 -33.90
C PRO A 12 -28.79 -33.56 -34.23
N TYR A 13 -27.77 -33.67 -35.08
CA TYR A 13 -26.96 -32.53 -35.51
C TYR A 13 -27.77 -31.50 -36.30
N LYS A 14 -28.63 -31.94 -37.24
CA LYS A 14 -29.57 -31.04 -37.94
C LYS A 14 -30.60 -30.40 -37.00
N ILE A 15 -31.10 -31.15 -36.01
CA ILE A 15 -32.02 -30.62 -34.99
C ILE A 15 -31.34 -29.54 -34.14
N LEU A 16 -30.08 -29.76 -33.75
CA LEU A 16 -29.24 -28.80 -33.01
C LEU A 16 -28.99 -27.53 -33.81
N LEU A 17 -28.62 -27.68 -35.09
CA LEU A 17 -28.45 -26.56 -36.02
C LEU A 17 -29.76 -25.83 -36.32
N ASN A 18 -30.93 -26.46 -36.23
CA ASN A 18 -32.19 -25.74 -36.43
C ASN A 18 -32.65 -24.99 -35.17
N ARG A 19 -32.11 -25.34 -34.00
CA ARG A 19 -32.48 -24.79 -32.69
C ARG A 19 -31.36 -23.99 -32.02
N LYS A 20 -30.36 -23.53 -32.77
CA LYS A 20 -29.19 -22.77 -32.26
C LYS A 20 -29.60 -21.60 -31.37
N ASN A 21 -30.63 -20.86 -31.79
CA ASN A 21 -31.13 -19.70 -31.05
C ASN A 21 -31.71 -20.11 -29.69
N ILE A 22 -32.48 -21.21 -29.64
CA ILE A 22 -33.06 -21.74 -28.40
C ILE A 22 -31.94 -22.24 -27.45
N ILE A 23 -30.91 -22.89 -27.99
CA ILE A 23 -29.77 -23.36 -27.19
C ILE A 23 -29.01 -22.16 -26.60
N LEU A 24 -28.83 -21.10 -27.38
CA LEU A 24 -28.18 -19.87 -26.93
C LEU A 24 -28.99 -19.18 -25.83
N GLU A 25 -30.31 -19.09 -25.98
CA GLU A 25 -31.21 -18.57 -24.94
C GLU A 25 -31.11 -19.37 -23.63
N ILE A 26 -31.08 -20.71 -23.70
CA ILE A 26 -30.93 -21.57 -22.52
C ILE A 26 -29.58 -21.31 -21.82
N ILE A 27 -28.49 -21.17 -22.58
CA ILE A 27 -27.17 -20.87 -22.02
C ILE A 27 -27.16 -19.51 -21.32
N LEU A 28 -27.80 -18.50 -21.93
CA LEU A 28 -27.86 -17.15 -21.38
C LEU A 28 -28.68 -17.13 -20.08
N ILE A 29 -29.80 -17.85 -20.05
CA ILE A 29 -30.60 -18.07 -18.84
C ILE A 29 -29.78 -18.75 -17.74
N PHE A 30 -29.04 -19.82 -18.06
CA PHE A 30 -28.18 -20.50 -17.09
C PHE A 30 -27.08 -19.58 -16.53
N CYS A 31 -26.50 -18.74 -17.40
CA CYS A 31 -25.49 -17.76 -16.99
C CYS A 31 -26.08 -16.73 -16.03
N PHE A 32 -27.29 -16.23 -16.32
CA PHE A 32 -28.00 -15.31 -15.43
C PHE A 32 -28.28 -15.93 -14.06
N PHE A 33 -28.81 -17.16 -14.02
CA PHE A 33 -29.05 -17.88 -12.76
C PHE A 33 -27.77 -18.12 -11.96
N TYR A 34 -26.65 -18.40 -12.63
CA TYR A 34 -25.35 -18.57 -11.97
C TYR A 34 -24.88 -17.28 -11.29
N GLN A 35 -24.99 -16.13 -11.98
CA GLN A 35 -24.63 -14.83 -11.41
C GLN A 35 -25.51 -14.46 -10.20
N VAL A 36 -26.80 -14.71 -10.30
CA VAL A 36 -27.75 -14.51 -9.19
C VAL A 36 -27.39 -15.41 -8.00
N SER A 37 -27.05 -16.68 -8.24
CA SER A 37 -26.62 -17.62 -7.20
C SER A 37 -25.35 -17.17 -6.47
N ILE A 38 -24.34 -16.69 -7.20
CA ILE A 38 -23.13 -16.10 -6.60
C ILE A 38 -23.48 -14.88 -5.75
N GLY A 39 -24.32 -13.97 -6.27
CA GLY A 39 -24.76 -12.79 -5.54
C GLY A 39 -25.50 -13.14 -4.24
N PHE A 40 -26.41 -14.12 -4.29
CA PHE A 40 -27.09 -14.61 -3.10
C PHE A 40 -26.12 -15.26 -2.12
N ASN A 41 -25.19 -16.10 -2.58
CA ASN A 41 -24.17 -16.69 -1.71
C ASN A 41 -23.31 -15.62 -1.06
N MET A 42 -22.93 -14.55 -1.76
CA MET A 42 -22.18 -13.43 -1.20
C MET A 42 -22.94 -12.68 -0.08
N ILE A 43 -24.27 -12.60 -0.17
CA ILE A 43 -25.13 -11.96 0.84
C ILE A 43 -25.43 -12.91 2.02
N MET A 44 -25.67 -14.20 1.72
CA MET A 44 -26.02 -15.22 2.72
C MET A 44 -24.81 -15.85 3.40
N GLU A 45 -23.62 -15.74 2.83
CA GLU A 45 -22.36 -16.15 3.45
C GLU A 45 -22.09 -15.22 4.63
N LYS A 46 -22.74 -15.55 5.76
CA LYS A 46 -22.42 -15.11 7.12
C LYS A 46 -21.09 -15.71 7.56
N ASN A 47 -20.08 -15.70 6.70
CA ASN A 47 -18.73 -15.58 7.21
C ASN A 47 -18.74 -14.27 7.95
N LYS A 48 -18.97 -14.37 9.27
CA LYS A 48 -18.74 -13.29 10.21
C LYS A 48 -17.33 -12.87 9.87
N ARG A 49 -17.18 -11.78 9.10
CA ARG A 49 -15.94 -11.04 9.09
C ARG A 49 -15.66 -10.91 10.57
N LYS A 50 -14.60 -11.55 11.05
CA LYS A 50 -14.12 -11.31 12.40
C LYS A 50 -13.68 -9.86 12.35
N VAL A 51 -14.63 -8.96 12.53
CA VAL A 51 -14.35 -7.56 12.71
C VAL A 51 -13.52 -7.58 13.99
N PRO A 52 -12.24 -7.20 13.93
CA PRO A 52 -11.46 -7.12 15.14
C PRO A 52 -12.26 -6.24 16.10
N LEU A 53 -12.48 -6.71 17.32
CA LEU A 53 -13.15 -5.93 18.35
C LEU A 53 -12.33 -4.64 18.51
N LEU A 54 -12.83 -3.55 17.93
CA LEU A 54 -12.29 -2.22 18.12
C LEU A 54 -12.76 -1.78 19.50
N TYR A 55 -12.04 -2.27 20.52
CA TYR A 55 -12.05 -1.76 21.87
C TYR A 55 -13.35 -1.98 22.66
N GLU A 56 -13.41 -3.08 23.44
CA GLU A 56 -14.08 -3.00 24.74
C GLU A 56 -13.07 -2.36 25.70
N GLY A 57 -13.34 -1.10 26.04
CA GLY A 57 -12.49 -0.32 26.90
C GLY A 57 -12.54 -0.78 28.34
N GLU A 58 -11.81 -1.86 28.65
CA GLU A 58 -11.32 -2.08 30.01
C GLU A 58 -9.91 -1.52 30.13
N TRP A 59 -9.83 -0.35 30.78
CA TRP A 59 -8.57 0.29 31.15
C TRP A 59 -7.90 -0.49 32.29
N SER A 60 -7.30 -1.63 31.96
CA SER A 60 -6.40 -2.33 32.87
C SER A 60 -4.95 -1.88 32.60
N ASN A 61 -4.24 -1.47 33.66
CA ASN A 61 -2.86 -0.96 33.63
C ASN A 61 -1.80 -2.04 33.31
N ASN A 62 -2.17 -3.10 32.59
CA ASN A 62 -1.26 -4.20 32.29
C ASN A 62 -0.49 -3.93 31.00
N PHE A 63 0.65 -3.24 31.15
CA PHE A 63 1.56 -2.83 30.06
C PHE A 63 2.00 -4.01 29.17
N ILE A 64 2.11 -5.21 29.75
CA ILE A 64 2.49 -6.45 29.06
C ILE A 64 1.43 -6.84 28.01
N ASN A 65 0.14 -6.73 28.36
CA ASN A 65 -0.95 -7.03 27.42
C ASN A 65 -1.00 -6.00 26.29
N LYS A 66 -0.71 -4.73 26.60
CA LYS A 66 -0.61 -3.66 25.59
C LYS A 66 0.51 -3.94 24.59
N THR A 67 1.70 -4.36 25.04
CA THR A 67 2.81 -4.70 24.13
C THR A 67 2.53 -5.93 23.26
N LYS A 68 1.86 -6.95 23.82
CA LYS A 68 1.47 -8.14 23.06
C LYS A 68 0.42 -7.81 22.01
N MET A 69 -0.56 -6.97 22.36
CA MET A 69 -1.62 -6.51 21.47
C MET A 69 -1.08 -5.63 20.32
N VAL A 70 -0.13 -4.74 20.59
CA VAL A 70 0.55 -3.94 19.54
C VAL A 70 1.29 -4.86 18.56
N LYS A 71 1.93 -5.93 19.07
CA LYS A 71 2.59 -6.93 18.22
C LYS A 71 1.60 -7.68 17.34
N GLU A 72 0.46 -8.10 17.90
CA GLU A 72 -0.61 -8.79 17.16
C GLU A 72 -1.27 -7.89 16.09
N ILE A 73 -1.44 -6.59 16.36
CA ILE A 73 -1.95 -5.62 15.38
C ILE A 73 -0.94 -5.41 14.25
N LYS A 74 0.35 -5.30 14.57
CA LYS A 74 1.43 -5.15 13.57
C LYS A 74 1.55 -6.38 12.67
N ASP A 75 1.37 -7.58 13.23
CA ASP A 75 1.42 -8.84 12.49
C ASP A 75 0.13 -9.10 11.69
N SER A 76 -0.92 -8.29 11.87
CA SER A 76 -2.17 -8.42 11.12
C SER A 76 -2.03 -7.87 9.69
N ILE A 77 -2.45 -8.67 8.71
CA ILE A 77 -2.39 -8.36 7.27
C ILE A 77 -3.25 -7.12 6.92
N ILE A 78 -4.14 -6.69 7.82
CA ILE A 78 -5.08 -5.56 7.63
C ILE A 78 -4.34 -4.21 7.53
N PHE A 79 -3.18 -4.09 8.17
CA PHE A 79 -2.34 -2.88 8.16
C PHE A 79 -1.02 -3.07 7.41
N GLN A 80 -0.81 -4.24 6.80
CA GLN A 80 0.26 -4.41 5.83
C GLN A 80 -0.16 -3.64 4.59
N ILE A 81 0.31 -2.40 4.48
CA ILE A 81 0.42 -1.75 3.18
C ILE A 81 1.15 -2.76 2.30
N LYS A 82 0.60 -3.06 1.13
CA LYS A 82 1.29 -3.83 0.10
C LYS A 82 2.40 -2.93 -0.44
N ASP A 83 3.41 -2.68 0.37
CA ASP A 83 4.67 -2.16 -0.08
C ASP A 83 5.13 -3.19 -1.09
N ASN A 84 5.23 -2.76 -2.35
CA ASN A 84 6.12 -3.45 -3.25
C ASN A 84 7.42 -3.54 -2.50
N ASP A 85 7.85 -4.76 -2.17
CA ASP A 85 9.21 -5.08 -1.76
C ASP A 85 10.15 -4.65 -2.91
N LYS A 86 10.33 -3.33 -3.07
CA LYS A 86 11.63 -2.82 -3.49
C LYS A 86 12.51 -3.21 -2.33
N GLU A 87 13.35 -4.22 -2.59
CA GLU A 87 14.51 -4.51 -1.77
C GLU A 87 15.00 -3.20 -1.14
N ILE A 88 15.16 -3.22 0.19
CA ILE A 88 15.97 -2.25 0.91
C ILE A 88 17.36 -2.37 0.30
N THR A 89 17.52 -1.69 -0.82
CA THR A 89 18.72 -1.63 -1.61
C THR A 89 19.72 -0.87 -0.76
N SER A 90 20.98 -1.22 -0.94
CA SER A 90 22.14 -0.61 -0.30
C SER A 90 22.19 0.93 -0.34
N GLU A 91 21.29 1.59 -1.08
CA GLU A 91 21.08 3.04 -1.12
C GLU A 91 20.67 3.63 0.24
N ILE A 92 19.73 3.04 1.00
CA ILE A 92 19.27 3.63 2.28
C ILE A 92 20.38 3.62 3.34
N VAL A 93 21.23 2.59 3.36
CA VAL A 93 22.39 2.49 4.27
C VAL A 93 23.46 3.52 3.91
N ASN A 94 23.58 3.88 2.63
CA ASN A 94 24.54 4.89 2.18
C ASN A 94 24.09 6.32 2.52
N VAL A 95 22.78 6.59 2.48
CA VAL A 95 22.21 7.91 2.76
C VAL A 95 22.45 8.33 4.23
N LEU A 96 22.41 7.41 5.19
CA LEU A 96 22.70 7.71 6.60
C LEU A 96 24.17 8.07 6.88
N ASN A 97 25.10 7.61 6.04
CA ASN A 97 26.54 7.90 6.12
C ASN A 97 26.98 9.01 5.16
N SER A 98 26.06 9.92 4.81
CA SER A 98 26.35 11.02 3.90
C SER A 98 27.41 11.98 4.46
N PRO A 99 28.34 12.47 3.63
CA PRO A 99 29.36 13.44 4.05
C PRO A 99 28.72 14.73 4.57
N LEU A 100 29.46 15.47 5.41
CA LEU A 100 28.99 16.75 5.94
C LEU A 100 28.81 17.77 4.81
N TYR A 101 27.67 18.45 4.79
CA TYR A 101 27.41 19.55 3.86
C TYR A 101 28.25 20.79 4.23
N THR A 102 28.84 21.43 3.23
CA THR A 102 29.73 22.60 3.40
C THR A 102 29.28 23.81 2.58
N GLY A 103 28.07 23.77 2.02
CA GLY A 103 27.51 24.86 1.22
C GLY A 103 26.91 25.99 2.06
N THR A 104 26.03 26.77 1.43
CA THR A 104 25.48 28.03 1.98
C THR A 104 24.27 27.84 2.88
N LEU A 105 23.66 26.66 2.87
CA LEU A 105 22.50 26.33 3.71
C LEU A 105 22.95 26.03 5.14
N LYS A 106 22.32 26.67 6.12
CA LYS A 106 22.60 26.44 7.55
C LYS A 106 21.38 25.85 8.26
N LEU A 107 21.60 24.80 9.04
CA LEU A 107 20.59 24.23 9.91
C LEU A 107 20.49 25.04 11.21
N VAL A 108 19.31 25.61 11.48
CA VAL A 108 19.08 26.43 12.68
C VAL A 108 18.30 25.66 13.75
N GLY A 109 17.39 24.79 13.35
CA GLY A 109 16.61 24.00 14.30
C GLY A 109 15.91 22.83 13.65
N VAL A 110 15.67 21.78 14.44
CA VAL A 110 14.92 20.59 14.05
C VAL A 110 13.86 20.30 15.10
N LEU A 111 12.65 20.02 14.64
CA LEU A 111 11.56 19.51 15.45
C LEU A 111 11.14 18.14 14.90
N GLU A 112 11.67 17.09 15.51
CA GLU A 112 11.34 15.71 15.18
C GLU A 112 9.96 15.33 15.77
N HIS A 113 9.14 14.66 14.97
CA HIS A 113 7.87 14.08 15.40
C HIS A 113 7.87 12.57 15.13
N THR A 114 7.05 11.80 15.86
CA THR A 114 6.91 10.35 15.63
C THR A 114 6.28 9.99 14.27
N ASP A 115 5.68 10.99 13.63
CA ASP A 115 5.15 10.91 12.27
C ASP A 115 6.11 11.71 11.37
N GLU A 116 6.77 11.03 10.43
CA GLU A 116 7.80 11.62 9.55
C GLU A 116 7.25 12.83 8.79
N ALA A 117 5.99 12.78 8.36
CA ALA A 117 5.30 13.87 7.66
C ALA A 117 5.05 15.12 8.53
N SER A 118 5.20 15.00 9.84
CA SER A 118 5.03 16.10 10.80
C SER A 118 6.38 16.62 11.33
N SER A 119 7.50 16.09 10.85
CA SER A 119 8.82 16.59 11.20
C SER A 119 9.12 17.87 10.46
N ILE A 120 9.65 18.84 11.20
CA ILE A 120 9.84 20.21 10.73
C ILE A 120 11.30 20.59 10.89
N VAL A 121 11.84 21.26 9.89
CA VAL A 121 13.18 21.84 9.94
C VAL A 121 13.16 23.34 9.69
N ILE A 122 14.01 24.08 10.40
CA ILE A 122 14.25 25.50 10.19
C ILE A 122 15.62 25.65 9.54
N LEU A 123 15.63 26.18 8.33
CA LEU A 123 16.84 26.41 7.53
C LEU A 123 17.05 27.90 7.32
N GLU A 124 18.30 28.32 7.43
CA GLU A 124 18.74 29.66 7.08
C GLU A 124 19.48 29.65 5.75
N LEU A 125 19.04 30.50 4.83
CA LEU A 125 19.70 30.75 3.55
C LEU A 125 19.77 32.26 3.32
N ASN A 126 20.97 32.76 3.07
CA ASN A 126 21.22 34.19 2.82
C ASN A 126 20.64 35.11 3.92
N GLY A 127 20.71 34.68 5.19
CA GLY A 127 20.21 35.42 6.35
C GLY A 127 18.68 35.41 6.53
N LYS A 128 17.94 34.61 5.74
CA LYS A 128 16.50 34.39 5.92
C LYS A 128 16.24 32.99 6.46
N GLN A 129 15.41 32.91 7.50
CA GLN A 129 15.01 31.65 8.11
C GLN A 129 13.61 31.26 7.63
N ASN A 130 13.49 30.05 7.11
CA ASN A 130 12.22 29.49 6.66
C ASN A 130 12.03 28.09 7.23
N LEU A 131 10.76 27.69 7.30
CA LEU A 131 10.33 26.37 7.74
C LEU A 131 10.14 25.46 6.54
N TYR A 132 10.56 24.22 6.69
CA TYR A 132 10.47 23.19 5.65
C TYR A 132 10.13 21.82 6.25
N LEU A 133 9.53 20.98 5.42
CA LEU A 133 9.15 19.60 5.71
C LEU A 133 10.01 18.61 4.89
N GLU A 134 9.88 17.32 5.19
CA GLU A 134 10.44 16.29 4.32
C GLU A 134 9.84 16.35 2.91
N GLY A 135 10.70 16.31 1.90
CA GLY A 135 10.34 16.44 0.50
C GLY A 135 10.30 17.87 -0.04
N ASP A 136 10.39 18.89 0.82
CA ASP A 136 10.44 20.28 0.35
C ASP A 136 11.77 20.58 -0.36
N GLU A 137 11.68 21.47 -1.36
CA GLU A 137 12.82 21.94 -2.14
C GLU A 137 13.18 23.39 -1.78
N VAL A 138 14.47 23.63 -1.57
CA VAL A 138 15.06 24.94 -1.33
C VAL A 138 16.10 25.18 -2.42
N GLU A 139 15.77 26.04 -3.38
CA GLU A 139 16.55 26.27 -4.60
C GLU A 139 16.79 24.98 -5.40
N ALA A 140 17.94 24.33 -5.23
CA ALA A 140 18.32 23.08 -5.89
C ALA A 140 18.59 21.94 -4.88
N ILE A 141 18.17 22.12 -3.64
CA ILE A 141 18.40 21.21 -2.52
C ILE A 141 17.06 20.65 -2.06
N THR A 142 16.91 19.32 -2.11
CA THR A 142 15.71 18.63 -1.61
C THR A 142 15.97 18.08 -0.22
N ILE A 143 15.04 18.27 0.71
CA ILE A 143 15.11 17.66 2.04
C ILE A 143 14.65 16.21 1.92
N VAL A 144 15.58 15.28 2.13
CA VAL A 144 15.30 13.84 1.96
C VAL A 144 14.78 13.25 3.26
N LYS A 145 15.39 13.61 4.39
CA LYS A 145 15.01 13.07 5.70
C LYS A 145 15.37 14.02 6.83
N ILE A 146 14.47 14.16 7.80
CA ILE A 146 14.66 14.94 9.01
C ILE A 146 14.86 13.97 10.17
N LEU A 147 16.01 14.05 10.84
CA LEU A 147 16.36 13.24 11.99
C LEU A 147 16.53 14.15 13.22
N LYS A 148 16.50 13.56 14.41
CA LYS A 148 16.60 14.29 15.69
C LYS A 148 17.72 15.33 15.78
N ASP A 149 18.91 14.99 15.26
CA ASP A 149 20.15 15.76 15.43
C ASP A 149 20.70 16.36 14.13
N ARG A 150 20.13 15.97 12.98
CA ARG A 150 20.66 16.27 11.66
C ARG A 150 19.56 16.18 10.60
N ILE A 151 19.79 16.77 9.45
CA ILE A 151 18.98 16.49 8.27
C ILE A 151 19.84 15.91 7.15
N ILE A 152 19.18 15.18 6.27
CA ILE A 152 19.78 14.66 5.05
C ILE A 152 19.16 15.42 3.89
N ILE A 153 20.03 16.00 3.07
CA ILE A 153 19.66 16.77 1.89
C ILE A 153 20.24 16.12 0.64
N ASN A 154 19.58 16.34 -0.49
CA ASN A 154 20.08 15.99 -1.81
C ASN A 154 20.38 17.27 -2.58
N GLU A 155 21.63 17.44 -3.01
CA GLU A 155 22.06 18.54 -3.87
C GLU A 155 22.71 17.93 -5.11
N ASN A 156 22.19 18.25 -6.30
CA ASN A 156 22.70 17.78 -7.59
C ASN A 156 22.87 16.25 -7.71
N GLY A 157 22.03 15.47 -7.02
CA GLY A 157 22.08 14.00 -7.02
C GLY A 157 23.04 13.39 -5.99
N GLY A 158 23.73 14.21 -5.19
CA GLY A 158 24.54 13.78 -4.06
C GLY A 158 23.81 13.97 -2.73
N HIS A 159 23.92 12.98 -1.84
CA HIS A 159 23.38 13.08 -0.49
C HIS A 159 24.40 13.66 0.48
N TYR A 160 23.96 14.61 1.31
CA TYR A 160 24.77 15.29 2.30
C TYR A 160 24.06 15.37 3.64
N THR A 161 24.84 15.33 4.72
CA THR A 161 24.35 15.49 6.09
C THR A 161 24.55 16.94 6.52
N LEU A 162 23.47 17.59 6.96
CA LEU A 162 23.52 18.91 7.57
C LEU A 162 23.28 18.78 9.08
N VAL A 163 24.15 19.38 9.89
CA VAL A 163 24.08 19.38 11.36
C VAL A 163 24.00 20.80 11.88
N ILE A 164 23.46 20.97 13.10
CA ILE A 164 23.48 22.26 13.79
C ILE A 164 24.94 22.55 14.19
N LEU A 165 25.48 23.67 13.70
CA LEU A 165 26.80 24.23 14.05
C LEU A 165 26.65 25.38 15.03
#